data_AF-A0A4U0WJY7-F1
#
_entry.id   AF-A0A4U0WJY7-F1
#
_cell.length_a   1.000
_cell.length_b   1.000
_cell.length_c   1.000
_cell.angle_alpha   90.00
_cell.angle_beta   90.00
_cell.angle_gamma   90.00
#
_symmetry.space_group_name_H-M   'P 1'
#
loop_
_entity.id
_entity.type
_entity.pdbx_description
1 polymer ?
#
loop_
_entity_poly.entity_id
_entity_poly.type
_entity_poly.pdbx_seq_one_letter_code
_entity_poly.pdbx_strand_id
1 'polypeptide(L)'
;MSSPSHSSVLIVGAGIFGSSTAYHLSKTHPDPSSITVVDRTPSPPSPAASTDINKIIRADYTSRFYMDLAYEAIEAWNTWPELKEHYHRTGWIMLDEEGSDIAERIRENFRERGEDPTSDVNLKELGKRWKGILSSTDAQGYRSAYWNPLAGWCDAADATASLMKAAVGRGAKYECGDVERLVLLKNGKGVKGVTMKNGKTYTADQIVLATGAWTSQVLSATEDELDIADADRVEQQIKAFGVCVAHFKMNETELTELEEMPVVVYGGIGEALPPPRQNSLLKYTNANTFTNTITTSSGHQITVPPDRDQRIVSEKLKKETRDLIISKVMPQYSRDRTPEYWRLCWDAATPTQDQLITRHPHEHLGNLILAVGGSGHSYKFLPLIGQYVANVVNGVSSGEEKDAAWAWKTGKEKPGRGAHEKVFPKRELRDLEDKEGEKGDTASWLIPDFEFWTWPETNVGSVSDVRRKAIVLETSNRKPGDPSSDDNTIWQNKVPKLLWCDATMGVPLRDALVRATARKAWADVKGLDWHNETSVQQDIKSMHEHCRYKLLAHTEGNSYSGLLKYLQQCQSVVISHAQEWVTHYSHLMRPSGQN
;
A
#
# COMPACT_ATOMS: atom_id res chain seq x y z
N MET A 1 -32.82 24.93 -15.03
CA MET A 1 -33.03 23.49 -14.84
C MET A 1 -31.72 22.93 -14.30
N SER A 2 -31.68 22.50 -13.04
CA SER A 2 -30.52 21.81 -12.49
C SER A 2 -30.35 20.50 -13.24
N SER A 3 -29.12 20.19 -13.67
CA SER A 3 -28.78 18.84 -14.13
C SER A 3 -29.24 17.82 -13.06
N PRO A 4 -29.70 16.62 -13.44
CA PRO A 4 -30.00 15.59 -12.45
C PRO A 4 -28.72 15.37 -11.61
N SER A 5 -28.83 15.52 -10.29
CA SER A 5 -27.69 15.30 -9.39
C SER A 5 -27.35 13.81 -9.41
N HIS A 6 -26.28 13.45 -10.10
CA HIS A 6 -25.77 12.08 -10.09
C HIS A 6 -25.25 11.74 -8.69
N SER A 7 -25.46 10.49 -8.26
CA SER A 7 -25.06 10.00 -6.93
C SER A 7 -23.56 10.17 -6.71
N SER A 8 -23.14 10.80 -5.62
CA SER A 8 -21.75 10.86 -5.21
C SER A 8 -21.29 9.52 -4.63
N VAL A 9 -20.00 9.19 -4.80
CA VAL A 9 -19.43 7.92 -4.32
C VAL A 9 -18.18 8.18 -3.48
N LEU A 10 -18.16 7.64 -2.27
CA LEU A 10 -16.99 7.63 -1.39
C LEU A 10 -16.43 6.22 -1.31
N ILE A 11 -15.17 6.04 -1.72
CA ILE A 11 -14.44 4.78 -1.66
C ILE A 11 -13.44 4.87 -0.51
N VAL A 12 -13.55 3.98 0.46
CA VAL A 12 -12.67 3.90 1.63
C VAL A 12 -11.67 2.77 1.45
N GLY A 13 -10.40 3.12 1.30
CA GLY A 13 -9.30 2.22 0.97
C GLY A 13 -8.93 2.32 -0.51
N ALA A 14 -7.65 2.53 -0.79
CA ALA A 14 -7.09 2.66 -2.14
C ALA A 14 -6.30 1.41 -2.59
N GLY A 15 -6.53 0.26 -1.98
CA GLY A 15 -5.93 -1.01 -2.40
C GLY A 15 -6.50 -1.52 -3.74
N ILE A 16 -6.41 -2.82 -4.01
CA ILE A 16 -6.85 -3.37 -5.31
C ILE A 16 -8.32 -3.04 -5.60
N PHE A 17 -9.20 -3.25 -4.63
CA PHE A 17 -10.64 -3.07 -4.80
C PHE A 17 -10.95 -1.59 -5.00
N GLY A 18 -10.39 -0.71 -4.18
CA GLY A 18 -10.64 0.72 -4.26
C GLY A 18 -10.07 1.36 -5.53
N SER A 19 -8.81 1.05 -5.88
CA SER A 19 -8.18 1.56 -7.10
C SER A 19 -8.88 1.08 -8.37
N SER A 20 -9.25 -0.20 -8.43
CA SER A 20 -10.02 -0.73 -9.55
C SER A 20 -11.42 -0.10 -9.62
N THR A 21 -12.12 0.04 -8.49
CA THR A 21 -13.44 0.65 -8.43
C THR A 21 -13.41 2.10 -8.90
N ALA A 22 -12.44 2.88 -8.43
CA ALA A 22 -12.25 4.26 -8.85
C ALA A 22 -11.96 4.36 -10.35
N TYR A 23 -11.13 3.48 -10.90
CA TYR A 23 -10.84 3.42 -12.33
C TYR A 23 -12.11 3.16 -13.15
N HIS A 24 -12.88 2.13 -12.81
CA HIS A 24 -14.09 1.77 -13.55
C HIS A 24 -15.18 2.83 -13.43
N LEU A 25 -15.46 3.31 -12.21
CA LEU A 25 -16.41 4.40 -12.00
C LEU A 25 -15.97 5.68 -12.72
N SER A 26 -14.68 6.03 -12.75
CA SER A 26 -14.21 7.22 -13.47
C SER A 26 -14.45 7.16 -15.00
N LYS A 27 -14.66 5.97 -15.56
CA LYS A 27 -15.01 5.77 -16.97
C LYS A 27 -16.51 5.81 -17.23
N THR A 28 -17.31 5.30 -16.29
CA THR A 28 -18.74 5.07 -16.49
C THR A 28 -19.63 6.08 -15.78
N HIS A 29 -19.15 6.73 -14.71
CA HIS A 29 -19.91 7.69 -13.94
C HIS A 29 -20.05 9.01 -14.72
N PRO A 30 -21.26 9.61 -14.82
CA PRO A 30 -21.47 10.84 -15.60
C PRO A 30 -20.67 12.05 -15.08
N ASP A 31 -20.33 12.08 -13.80
CA ASP A 31 -19.49 13.08 -13.17
C ASP A 31 -18.38 12.40 -12.34
N PRO A 32 -17.20 12.13 -12.91
CA PRO A 32 -16.10 11.52 -12.16
C PRO A 32 -15.62 12.35 -10.96
N SER A 33 -15.90 13.66 -10.93
CA SER A 33 -15.48 14.55 -9.83
C SER A 33 -16.30 14.36 -8.55
N SER A 34 -17.41 13.63 -8.63
CA SER A 34 -18.21 13.20 -7.47
C SER A 34 -17.66 11.92 -6.80
N ILE A 35 -16.63 11.30 -7.38
CA ILE A 35 -15.95 10.13 -6.82
C ILE A 35 -14.80 10.61 -5.94
N THR A 36 -14.82 10.23 -4.66
CA THR A 36 -13.72 10.50 -3.73
C THR A 36 -13.18 9.18 -3.19
N VAL A 37 -11.87 8.97 -3.31
CA VAL A 37 -11.15 7.87 -2.67
C VAL A 37 -10.43 8.41 -1.45
N VAL A 38 -10.56 7.75 -0.31
CA VAL A 38 -9.83 8.06 0.91
C VAL A 38 -8.96 6.88 1.31
N ASP A 39 -7.71 7.15 1.66
CA ASP A 39 -6.79 6.16 2.22
C ASP A 39 -5.83 6.82 3.20
N ARG A 40 -5.29 6.07 4.16
CA ARG A 40 -4.34 6.58 5.17
C ARG A 40 -3.06 7.15 4.58
N THR A 41 -2.67 6.68 3.39
CA THR A 41 -1.41 7.08 2.74
C THR A 41 -1.63 7.55 1.31
N PRO A 42 -0.67 8.29 0.72
CA PRO A 42 -0.67 8.56 -0.72
C PRO A 42 -0.66 7.27 -1.54
N SER A 43 -1.19 7.33 -2.77
CA SER A 43 -1.17 6.19 -3.70
C SER A 43 0.25 5.90 -4.22
N PRO A 44 0.68 4.63 -4.33
CA PRO A 44 -0.04 3.43 -3.89
C PRO A 44 -0.01 3.29 -2.35
N PRO A 45 -1.10 2.83 -1.73
CA PRO A 45 -1.22 2.87 -0.27
C PRO A 45 -0.24 1.92 0.42
N SER A 46 0.37 2.32 1.54
CA SER A 46 1.31 1.49 2.28
C SER A 46 1.16 1.69 3.80
N PRO A 47 1.12 0.60 4.61
CA PRO A 47 1.20 -0.80 4.20
C PRO A 47 -0.13 -1.31 3.64
N ALA A 48 -0.08 -2.13 2.59
CA ALA A 48 -1.24 -2.84 2.04
C ALA A 48 -0.80 -4.17 1.42
N ALA A 49 -1.71 -5.16 1.34
CA ALA A 49 -1.45 -6.39 0.57
C ALA A 49 -1.25 -6.10 -0.93
N SER A 50 -1.90 -5.04 -1.44
CA SER A 50 -1.81 -4.58 -2.82
C SER A 50 -0.49 -3.90 -3.17
N THR A 51 0.23 -3.39 -2.17
CA THR A 51 1.47 -2.65 -2.38
C THR A 51 2.63 -3.55 -1.99
N ASP A 52 3.14 -4.20 -3.01
CA ASP A 52 4.19 -5.20 -2.94
C ASP A 52 5.13 -4.99 -4.14
N ILE A 53 6.35 -5.52 -4.07
CA ILE A 53 7.27 -5.43 -5.21
C ILE A 53 6.81 -6.27 -6.40
N ASN A 54 6.07 -7.35 -6.13
CA ASN A 54 5.48 -8.18 -7.17
C ASN A 54 4.29 -9.00 -6.65
N LYS A 55 3.42 -9.47 -7.56
CA LYS A 55 2.34 -10.44 -7.28
C LYS A 55 2.16 -11.42 -8.45
N ILE A 56 1.61 -12.60 -8.15
CA ILE A 56 1.40 -13.66 -9.15
C ILE A 56 0.16 -13.37 -9.99
N ILE A 57 0.29 -13.48 -11.31
CA ILE A 57 -0.79 -13.44 -12.30
C ILE A 57 -0.87 -14.82 -12.96
N ARG A 58 -2.02 -15.50 -12.82
CA ARG A 58 -2.21 -16.90 -13.26
C ARG A 58 -3.68 -17.28 -13.40
N ALA A 59 -3.98 -18.32 -14.17
CA ALA A 59 -5.34 -18.88 -14.35
C ALA A 59 -5.57 -20.21 -13.61
N ASP A 60 -4.57 -20.71 -12.91
CA ASP A 60 -4.51 -22.07 -12.41
C ASP A 60 -5.36 -22.29 -11.15
N TYR A 61 -6.66 -22.50 -11.35
CA TYR A 61 -7.63 -22.65 -10.28
C TYR A 61 -8.30 -24.02 -10.32
N THR A 62 -8.55 -24.58 -9.13
CA THR A 62 -9.45 -25.74 -8.98
C THR A 62 -10.92 -25.36 -9.14
N SER A 63 -11.23 -24.05 -9.04
CA SER A 63 -12.54 -23.47 -9.37
C SER A 63 -12.57 -23.02 -10.82
N ARG A 64 -13.47 -23.59 -11.62
CA ARG A 64 -13.68 -23.20 -13.02
C ARG A 64 -14.08 -21.73 -13.15
N PHE A 65 -14.95 -21.26 -12.26
CA PHE A 65 -15.37 -19.86 -12.17
C PHE A 65 -14.18 -18.88 -12.07
N TYR A 66 -13.24 -19.14 -11.15
CA TYR A 66 -12.06 -18.27 -11.00
C TYR A 66 -11.02 -18.48 -12.10
N MET A 67 -10.93 -19.67 -12.69
CA MET A 67 -10.09 -19.90 -13.86
C MET A 67 -10.53 -19.01 -15.02
N ASP A 68 -11.83 -19.02 -15.35
CA ASP A 68 -12.37 -18.23 -16.45
C ASP A 68 -12.20 -16.72 -16.21
N LEU A 69 -12.49 -16.24 -14.98
CA LEU A 69 -12.24 -14.86 -14.60
C LEU A 69 -10.76 -14.47 -14.68
N ALA A 70 -9.85 -15.40 -14.37
CA ALA A 70 -8.41 -15.14 -14.42
C ALA A 70 -7.87 -15.08 -15.85
N TYR A 71 -8.46 -15.81 -16.80
CA TYR A 71 -8.17 -15.65 -18.22
C TYR A 71 -8.57 -14.25 -18.71
N GLU A 72 -9.75 -13.76 -18.33
CA GLU A 72 -10.17 -12.38 -18.64
C GLU A 72 -9.17 -11.36 -18.04
N ALA A 73 -8.71 -11.61 -16.82
CA ALA A 73 -7.76 -10.72 -16.15
C ALA A 73 -6.39 -10.74 -16.85
N ILE A 74 -5.89 -11.91 -17.23
CA ILE A 74 -4.64 -12.07 -17.99
C ILE A 74 -4.71 -11.31 -19.31
N GLU A 75 -5.85 -11.38 -20.02
CA GLU A 75 -6.03 -10.60 -21.25
C GLU A 75 -5.96 -9.10 -21.00
N ALA A 76 -6.61 -8.61 -19.94
CA ALA A 76 -6.51 -7.21 -19.54
C ALA A 76 -5.09 -6.81 -19.15
N TRP A 77 -4.36 -7.66 -18.42
CA TRP A 77 -2.94 -7.44 -18.11
C TRP A 77 -2.07 -7.38 -19.37
N ASN A 78 -2.38 -8.12 -20.43
CA ASN A 78 -1.63 -8.07 -21.68
C ASN A 78 -1.95 -6.84 -22.53
N THR A 79 -3.17 -6.31 -22.46
CA THR A 79 -3.68 -5.36 -23.46
C THR A 79 -3.90 -3.95 -22.94
N TRP A 80 -4.16 -3.76 -21.64
CA TRP A 80 -4.53 -2.46 -21.12
C TRP A 80 -3.31 -1.53 -21.05
N PRO A 81 -3.39 -0.30 -21.59
CA PRO A 81 -2.28 0.65 -21.55
C PRO A 81 -1.78 0.96 -20.14
N GLU A 82 -2.68 0.96 -19.17
CA GLU A 82 -2.34 1.22 -17.77
C GLU A 82 -1.60 0.06 -17.07
N LEU A 83 -1.61 -1.15 -17.64
CA LEU A 83 -1.16 -2.37 -16.94
C LEU A 83 -0.11 -3.18 -17.70
N LYS A 84 -0.11 -3.16 -19.03
CA LYS A 84 0.74 -4.05 -19.86
C LYS A 84 2.23 -3.92 -19.59
N GLU A 85 2.71 -2.73 -19.26
CA GLU A 85 4.13 -2.48 -18.95
C GLU A 85 4.53 -3.00 -17.56
N HIS A 86 3.55 -3.35 -16.73
CA HIS A 86 3.74 -3.89 -15.39
C HIS A 86 3.60 -5.41 -15.33
N TYR A 87 3.25 -6.07 -16.44
CA TYR A 87 3.04 -7.52 -16.47
C TYR A 87 4.19 -8.25 -17.15
N HIS A 88 4.73 -9.24 -16.43
CA HIS A 88 5.89 -10.04 -16.82
C HIS A 88 5.47 -11.50 -16.93
N ARG A 89 5.25 -11.95 -18.17
CA ARG A 89 4.82 -13.33 -18.48
C ARG A 89 6.01 -14.29 -18.45
N THR A 90 6.60 -14.46 -17.28
CA THR A 90 7.73 -15.37 -17.06
C THR A 90 7.31 -16.81 -16.84
N GLY A 91 6.01 -17.13 -16.91
CA GLY A 91 5.44 -18.43 -16.57
C GLY A 91 5.53 -18.77 -15.09
N TRP A 92 5.04 -19.96 -14.73
CA TRP A 92 5.10 -20.45 -13.35
C TRP A 92 5.34 -21.97 -13.28
N ILE A 93 6.04 -22.39 -12.22
CA ILE A 93 6.20 -23.79 -11.84
C ILE A 93 5.44 -24.02 -10.54
N MET A 94 4.58 -25.03 -10.55
CA MET A 94 3.95 -25.55 -9.35
C MET A 94 4.58 -26.89 -9.01
N LEU A 95 5.13 -27.00 -7.79
CA LEU A 95 5.60 -28.27 -7.24
C LEU A 95 4.43 -28.96 -6.53
N ASP A 96 4.14 -30.18 -6.96
CA ASP A 96 3.00 -30.96 -6.51
C ASP A 96 3.37 -31.77 -5.27
N GLU A 97 2.86 -31.36 -4.12
CA GLU A 97 3.09 -32.09 -2.87
C GLU A 97 2.56 -33.52 -2.96
N GLU A 98 3.30 -34.44 -2.35
CA GLU A 98 2.84 -35.80 -2.15
C GLU A 98 1.50 -35.79 -1.39
N GLY A 99 0.51 -36.54 -1.91
CA GLY A 99 -0.83 -36.63 -1.34
C GLY A 99 -1.79 -35.49 -1.71
N SER A 100 -1.36 -34.49 -2.48
CA SER A 100 -2.24 -33.42 -3.00
C SER A 100 -2.88 -33.79 -4.34
N ASP A 101 -4.16 -33.43 -4.53
CA ASP A 101 -4.91 -33.57 -5.79
C ASP A 101 -5.08 -32.24 -6.55
N ILE A 102 -4.51 -31.13 -6.03
CA ILE A 102 -4.76 -29.78 -6.53
C ILE A 102 -4.33 -29.62 -8.00
N ALA A 103 -3.12 -30.08 -8.33
CA ALA A 103 -2.57 -29.95 -9.67
C ALA A 103 -3.36 -30.73 -10.73
N GLU A 104 -3.82 -31.93 -10.37
CA GLU A 104 -4.65 -32.77 -11.23
C GLU A 104 -5.96 -32.06 -11.56
N ARG A 105 -6.66 -31.53 -10.54
CA ARG A 105 -7.92 -30.78 -10.70
C ARG A 105 -7.76 -29.49 -11.49
N ILE A 106 -6.66 -28.76 -11.30
CA ILE A 106 -6.34 -27.56 -12.09
C ILE A 106 -6.20 -27.93 -13.57
N ARG A 107 -5.43 -28.97 -13.88
CA ARG A 107 -5.17 -29.39 -15.26
C ARG A 107 -6.38 -30.01 -15.92
N GLU A 108 -7.22 -30.72 -15.15
CA GLU A 108 -8.54 -31.16 -15.60
C GLU A 108 -9.40 -29.97 -16.03
N ASN A 109 -9.50 -28.92 -15.23
CA ASN A 109 -10.23 -27.70 -15.60
C ASN A 109 -9.70 -27.06 -16.90
N PHE A 110 -8.37 -27.04 -17.12
CA PHE A 110 -7.80 -26.55 -18.38
C PHE A 110 -8.23 -27.42 -19.58
N ARG A 111 -8.16 -28.75 -19.44
CA ARG A 111 -8.61 -29.69 -20.50
C ARG A 111 -10.09 -29.53 -20.81
N GLU A 112 -10.93 -29.38 -19.79
CA GLU A 112 -12.37 -29.13 -19.95
C GLU A 112 -12.68 -27.78 -20.58
N ARG A 113 -11.79 -26.79 -20.44
CA ARG A 113 -11.89 -25.50 -21.13
C ARG A 113 -11.49 -25.58 -22.61
N GLY A 114 -10.81 -26.65 -23.02
CA GLY A 114 -10.49 -26.99 -24.41
C GLY A 114 -9.01 -27.01 -24.74
N GLU A 115 -8.14 -26.47 -23.87
CA GLU A 115 -6.69 -26.46 -24.07
C GLU A 115 -5.97 -26.52 -22.71
N ASP A 116 -5.08 -27.52 -22.56
CA ASP A 116 -4.16 -27.61 -21.42
C ASP A 116 -2.83 -26.96 -21.80
N PRO A 117 -2.54 -25.72 -21.34
CA PRO A 117 -1.31 -25.02 -21.68
C PRO A 117 -0.09 -25.57 -20.90
N THR A 118 -0.31 -26.55 -20.02
CA THR A 118 0.71 -26.99 -19.07
C THR A 118 1.59 -28.10 -19.63
N SER A 119 2.82 -28.21 -19.13
CA SER A 119 3.74 -29.30 -19.45
C SER A 119 4.37 -29.85 -18.18
N ASP A 120 4.55 -31.17 -18.10
CA ASP A 120 5.21 -31.80 -16.97
C ASP A 120 6.66 -31.35 -16.85
N VAL A 121 7.12 -31.23 -15.60
CA VAL A 121 8.51 -30.91 -15.26
C VAL A 121 9.07 -32.03 -14.40
N ASN A 122 10.14 -32.65 -14.88
CA ASN A 122 10.86 -33.63 -14.09
C ASN A 122 11.60 -32.93 -12.95
N LEU A 123 11.33 -33.35 -11.70
CA LEU A 123 11.95 -32.77 -10.51
C LEU A 123 13.49 -32.81 -10.54
N LYS A 124 14.08 -33.82 -11.21
CA LYS A 124 15.54 -33.93 -11.40
C LYS A 124 16.12 -32.90 -12.38
N GLU A 125 15.26 -32.18 -13.09
CA GLU A 125 15.63 -31.24 -14.15
C GLU A 125 15.26 -29.79 -13.83
N LEU A 126 14.69 -29.51 -12.65
CA LEU A 126 14.28 -28.16 -12.22
C LEU A 126 15.38 -27.12 -12.45
N GLY A 127 16.61 -27.40 -11.99
CA GLY A 127 17.77 -26.52 -12.16
C GLY A 127 18.37 -26.46 -13.56
N LYS A 128 18.07 -27.44 -14.45
CA LYS A 128 18.65 -27.46 -15.80
C LYS A 128 18.04 -26.39 -16.69
N ARG A 129 16.71 -26.20 -16.58
CA ARG A 129 15.95 -25.31 -17.47
C ARG A 129 15.90 -23.87 -16.99
N TRP A 130 15.64 -23.65 -15.69
CA TRP A 130 15.35 -22.30 -15.18
C TRP A 130 16.42 -21.74 -14.22
N LYS A 131 17.59 -22.40 -14.11
CA LYS A 131 18.74 -22.00 -13.28
C LYS A 131 18.28 -21.40 -11.93
N GLY A 132 18.97 -20.40 -11.39
CA GLY A 132 18.51 -19.65 -10.23
C GLY A 132 18.15 -20.52 -9.03
N ILE A 133 17.09 -20.14 -8.30
CA ILE A 133 16.66 -20.80 -7.05
C ILE A 133 16.37 -22.30 -7.23
N LEU A 134 15.89 -22.68 -8.42
CA LEU A 134 15.52 -24.07 -8.75
C LEU A 134 16.72 -25.00 -8.86
N SER A 135 17.95 -24.46 -8.96
CA SER A 135 19.19 -25.25 -8.97
C SER A 135 19.53 -25.84 -7.60
N SER A 136 19.03 -25.23 -6.52
CA SER A 136 19.27 -25.69 -5.14
C SER A 136 18.00 -26.04 -4.38
N THR A 137 16.82 -25.89 -4.98
CA THR A 137 15.54 -26.35 -4.43
C THR A 137 15.62 -27.84 -4.04
N ASP A 138 15.22 -28.16 -2.81
CA ASP A 138 15.04 -29.55 -2.37
C ASP A 138 13.64 -30.04 -2.76
N ALA A 139 13.61 -30.95 -3.74
CA ALA A 139 12.38 -31.51 -4.27
C ALA A 139 11.80 -32.67 -3.41
N GLN A 140 12.41 -33.04 -2.28
CA GLN A 140 11.84 -34.07 -1.39
C GLN A 140 10.48 -33.64 -0.82
N GLY A 141 9.50 -34.54 -0.91
CA GLY A 141 8.11 -34.29 -0.50
C GLY A 141 7.21 -33.83 -1.65
N TYR A 142 7.76 -33.68 -2.86
CA TYR A 142 6.99 -33.42 -4.08
C TYR A 142 6.98 -34.66 -4.98
N ARG A 143 5.81 -34.99 -5.51
CA ARG A 143 5.61 -36.10 -6.45
C ARG A 143 6.00 -35.73 -7.87
N SER A 144 5.64 -34.52 -8.28
CA SER A 144 5.79 -33.99 -9.63
C SER A 144 5.87 -32.47 -9.60
N ALA A 145 6.12 -31.87 -10.76
CA ALA A 145 5.88 -30.45 -10.96
C ALA A 145 5.31 -30.24 -12.36
N TYR A 146 4.59 -29.14 -12.58
CA TYR A 146 4.20 -28.73 -13.92
C TYR A 146 4.54 -27.26 -14.16
N TRP A 147 4.74 -26.96 -15.43
CA TRP A 147 5.00 -25.65 -15.98
C TRP A 147 3.75 -25.13 -16.67
N ASN A 148 3.42 -23.85 -16.51
CA ASN A 148 2.45 -23.18 -17.39
C ASN A 148 2.98 -21.82 -17.86
N PRO A 149 3.09 -21.62 -19.19
CA PRO A 149 3.68 -20.43 -19.79
C PRO A 149 2.75 -19.21 -19.82
N LEU A 150 1.46 -19.36 -19.48
CA LEU A 150 0.50 -18.25 -19.44
C LEU A 150 0.57 -17.46 -18.14
N ALA A 151 1.13 -18.04 -17.08
CA ALA A 151 1.30 -17.37 -15.81
C ALA A 151 2.48 -16.39 -15.84
N GLY A 152 2.63 -15.64 -14.75
CA GLY A 152 3.75 -14.72 -14.56
C GLY A 152 3.56 -13.89 -13.31
N TRP A 153 4.16 -12.72 -13.30
CA TRP A 153 4.07 -11.78 -12.18
C TRP A 153 3.90 -10.35 -12.68
N CYS A 154 3.58 -9.44 -11.78
CA CYS A 154 3.45 -8.02 -12.11
C CYS A 154 4.09 -7.11 -11.06
N ASP A 155 4.50 -5.90 -11.44
CA ASP A 155 4.93 -4.82 -10.53
C ASP A 155 3.72 -4.29 -9.74
N ALA A 156 3.50 -4.83 -8.54
CA ALA A 156 2.19 -4.74 -7.90
C ALA A 156 1.86 -3.33 -7.35
N ALA A 157 2.82 -2.66 -6.72
CA ALA A 157 2.66 -1.28 -6.27
C ALA A 157 2.41 -0.33 -7.46
N ASP A 158 3.19 -0.48 -8.54
CA ASP A 158 3.15 0.40 -9.71
C ASP A 158 1.85 0.24 -10.50
N ALA A 159 1.40 -1.00 -10.72
CA ALA A 159 0.13 -1.27 -11.40
C ALA A 159 -1.07 -0.71 -10.63
N THR A 160 -1.08 -0.85 -9.30
CA THR A 160 -2.13 -0.26 -8.45
C THR A 160 -2.13 1.27 -8.57
N ALA A 161 -0.96 1.89 -8.50
CA ALA A 161 -0.79 3.33 -8.66
C ALA A 161 -1.20 3.82 -10.06
N SER A 162 -0.93 3.02 -11.10
CA SER A 162 -1.27 3.33 -12.49
C SER A 162 -2.77 3.44 -12.69
N LEU A 163 -3.57 2.48 -12.19
CA LEU A 163 -5.03 2.58 -12.26
C LEU A 163 -5.58 3.76 -11.44
N MET A 164 -5.05 4.01 -10.24
CA MET A 164 -5.47 5.15 -9.43
C MET A 164 -5.15 6.48 -10.13
N LYS A 165 -3.94 6.61 -10.70
CA LYS A 165 -3.54 7.77 -11.49
C LYS A 165 -4.47 7.99 -12.68
N ALA A 166 -4.87 6.92 -13.35
CA ALA A 166 -5.80 6.99 -14.46
C ALA A 166 -7.22 7.38 -14.02
N ALA A 167 -7.66 6.99 -12.83
CA ALA A 167 -8.93 7.44 -12.24
C ALA A 167 -8.89 8.94 -11.89
N VAL A 168 -7.82 9.39 -11.23
CA VAL A 168 -7.62 10.80 -10.86
C VAL A 168 -7.50 11.68 -12.10
N GLY A 169 -6.79 11.22 -13.12
CA GLY A 169 -6.68 11.92 -14.41
C GLY A 169 -8.00 12.13 -15.14
N ARG A 170 -9.04 11.33 -14.81
CA ARG A 170 -10.41 11.46 -15.33
C ARG A 170 -11.32 12.31 -14.44
N GLY A 171 -10.83 12.75 -13.27
CA GLY A 171 -11.53 13.68 -12.37
C GLY A 171 -11.83 13.13 -10.98
N ALA A 172 -11.60 11.84 -10.70
CA ALA A 172 -11.76 11.30 -9.35
C ALA A 172 -10.81 12.00 -8.36
N LYS A 173 -11.24 12.14 -7.11
CA LYS A 173 -10.44 12.77 -6.05
C LYS A 173 -9.76 11.71 -5.20
N TYR A 174 -8.53 12.00 -4.77
CA TYR A 174 -7.79 11.17 -3.82
C TYR A 174 -7.43 12.00 -2.60
N GLU A 175 -7.79 11.51 -1.42
CA GLU A 175 -7.63 12.21 -0.16
C GLU A 175 -6.87 11.33 0.85
N CYS A 176 -5.81 11.87 1.44
CA CYS A 176 -5.03 11.16 2.45
C CYS A 176 -5.61 11.42 3.85
N GLY A 177 -5.92 10.35 4.59
CA GLY A 177 -6.37 10.43 5.97
C GLY A 177 -6.77 9.07 6.55
N ASP A 178 -6.51 8.91 7.85
CA ASP A 178 -6.98 7.75 8.61
C ASP A 178 -8.46 7.90 8.93
N VAL A 179 -9.28 6.98 8.40
CA VAL A 179 -10.68 6.86 8.80
C VAL A 179 -10.77 6.36 10.24
N GLU A 180 -11.52 7.07 11.06
CA GLU A 180 -11.82 6.69 12.45
C GLU A 180 -13.09 5.86 12.53
N ARG A 181 -14.18 6.32 11.89
CA ARG A 181 -15.49 5.65 11.93
C ARG A 181 -16.39 6.06 10.78
N LEU A 182 -17.42 5.25 10.53
CA LEU A 182 -18.57 5.62 9.70
C LEU A 182 -19.48 6.61 10.44
N VAL A 183 -20.24 7.38 9.67
CA VAL A 183 -21.26 8.31 10.18
C VAL A 183 -22.62 7.89 9.65
N LEU A 184 -23.54 7.52 10.53
CA LEU A 184 -24.90 7.17 10.13
C LEU A 184 -25.73 8.41 9.74
N LEU A 185 -26.70 8.23 8.85
CA LEU A 185 -27.68 9.26 8.54
C LEU A 185 -28.63 9.47 9.74
N LYS A 186 -29.04 10.73 9.97
CA LYS A 186 -29.94 11.08 11.08
C LYS A 186 -31.30 10.39 11.05
N ASN A 187 -31.76 9.98 9.87
CA ASN A 187 -33.01 9.24 9.69
C ASN A 187 -32.84 7.73 9.92
N GLY A 188 -31.62 7.27 10.27
CA GLY A 188 -31.24 5.87 10.43
C GLY A 188 -31.09 5.11 9.11
N LYS A 189 -31.48 5.64 7.96
CA LYS A 189 -31.59 4.86 6.71
C LYS A 189 -30.35 4.99 5.83
N GLY A 190 -29.20 4.59 6.35
CA GLY A 190 -27.94 4.53 5.61
C GLY A 190 -26.77 5.23 6.30
N VAL A 191 -25.63 5.18 5.62
CA VAL A 191 -24.37 5.81 6.00
C VAL A 191 -24.22 7.14 5.27
N LYS A 192 -23.98 8.22 6.01
CA LYS A 192 -23.75 9.57 5.49
C LYS A 192 -22.34 9.72 4.90
N GLY A 193 -21.36 8.99 5.45
CA GLY A 193 -19.95 9.16 5.12
C GLY A 193 -19.01 8.61 6.19
N VAL A 194 -17.80 9.17 6.26
CA VAL A 194 -16.77 8.78 7.24
C VAL A 194 -16.16 10.02 7.92
N THR A 195 -15.81 9.87 9.19
CA THR A 195 -15.00 10.85 9.92
C THR A 195 -13.57 10.33 10.03
N MET A 196 -12.61 11.20 9.72
CA MET A 196 -11.18 10.96 9.85
C MET A 196 -10.72 11.22 11.29
N LYS A 197 -9.60 10.61 11.71
CA LYS A 197 -8.97 10.86 13.03
C LYS A 197 -8.61 12.33 13.29
N ASN A 198 -8.44 13.13 12.23
CA ASN A 198 -8.21 14.57 12.34
C ASN A 198 -9.50 15.41 12.42
N GLY A 199 -10.66 14.77 12.54
CA GLY A 199 -11.98 15.40 12.61
C GLY A 199 -12.62 15.76 11.27
N LYS A 200 -11.88 15.73 10.15
CA LYS A 200 -12.46 16.00 8.81
C LYS A 200 -13.47 14.90 8.45
N THR A 201 -14.63 15.30 7.92
CA THR A 201 -15.67 14.35 7.50
C THR A 201 -15.85 14.43 5.98
N TYR A 202 -15.94 13.27 5.34
CA TYR A 202 -16.29 13.13 3.93
C TYR A 202 -17.65 12.47 3.82
N THR A 203 -18.50 12.97 2.92
CA THR A 203 -19.88 12.50 2.76
C THR A 203 -20.14 12.13 1.32
N ALA A 204 -20.95 11.10 1.09
CA ALA A 204 -21.43 10.72 -0.23
C ALA A 204 -22.74 9.93 -0.13
N ASP A 205 -23.41 9.78 -1.27
CA ASP A 205 -24.68 9.04 -1.36
C ASP A 205 -24.47 7.52 -1.32
N GLN A 206 -23.34 7.04 -1.85
CA GLN A 206 -22.92 5.63 -1.81
C GLN A 206 -21.54 5.53 -1.15
N ILE A 207 -21.38 4.59 -0.22
CA ILE A 207 -20.12 4.36 0.50
C ILE A 207 -19.61 2.97 0.16
N VAL A 208 -18.42 2.88 -0.45
CA VAL A 208 -17.74 1.62 -0.75
C VAL A 208 -16.63 1.40 0.27
N LEU A 209 -16.72 0.34 1.06
CA LEU A 209 -15.63 -0.13 1.90
C LEU A 209 -14.76 -1.11 1.12
N ALA A 210 -13.54 -0.67 0.80
CA ALA A 210 -12.49 -1.44 0.15
C ALA A 210 -11.27 -1.55 1.09
N THR A 211 -11.52 -1.79 2.38
CA THR A 211 -10.54 -1.69 3.48
C THR A 211 -9.81 -3.00 3.79
N GLY A 212 -10.04 -4.06 3.01
CA GLY A 212 -9.30 -5.32 3.11
C GLY A 212 -9.28 -5.89 4.53
N ALA A 213 -8.09 -6.18 5.07
CA ALA A 213 -7.90 -6.72 6.41
C ALA A 213 -8.39 -5.80 7.55
N TRP A 214 -8.63 -4.51 7.30
CA TRP A 214 -9.10 -3.56 8.32
C TRP A 214 -10.63 -3.44 8.41
N THR A 215 -11.37 -4.19 7.60
CA THR A 215 -12.82 -4.01 7.46
C THR A 215 -13.57 -4.22 8.78
N SER A 216 -13.28 -5.30 9.53
CA SER A 216 -13.89 -5.53 10.85
C SER A 216 -13.58 -4.40 11.84
N GLN A 217 -12.36 -3.88 11.82
CA GLN A 217 -11.98 -2.74 12.67
C GLN A 217 -12.78 -1.47 12.34
N VAL A 218 -13.00 -1.20 11.05
CA VAL A 218 -13.74 -0.01 10.59
C VAL A 218 -15.23 -0.11 10.90
N LEU A 219 -15.81 -1.32 10.86
CA LEU A 219 -17.24 -1.52 11.06
C LEU A 219 -17.64 -1.78 12.51
N SER A 220 -16.75 -2.30 13.35
CA SER A 220 -17.11 -2.77 14.69
C SER A 220 -17.87 -1.75 15.52
N ALA A 221 -17.44 -0.48 15.53
CA ALA A 221 -18.10 0.57 16.31
C ALA A 221 -19.52 0.88 15.80
N THR A 222 -19.73 0.81 14.48
CA THR A 222 -21.05 1.01 13.86
C THR A 222 -21.97 -0.17 14.09
N GLU A 223 -21.45 -1.39 14.07
CA GLU A 223 -22.20 -2.59 14.43
C GLU A 223 -22.63 -2.57 15.90
N ASP A 224 -21.78 -2.05 16.80
CA ASP A 224 -22.12 -1.86 18.21
C ASP A 224 -23.20 -0.78 18.39
N GLU A 225 -23.11 0.35 17.69
CA GLU A 225 -24.12 1.43 17.72
C GLU A 225 -25.50 0.95 17.22
N LEU A 226 -25.51 -0.03 16.30
CA LEU A 226 -26.71 -0.60 15.70
C LEU A 226 -27.19 -1.88 16.40
N ASP A 227 -26.53 -2.34 17.47
CA ASP A 227 -26.84 -3.58 18.19
C ASP A 227 -26.95 -4.80 17.26
N ILE A 228 -26.02 -4.91 16.29
CA ILE A 228 -26.01 -6.04 15.33
C ILE A 228 -25.55 -7.30 16.05
N ALA A 229 -26.40 -8.34 16.00
CA ALA A 229 -26.12 -9.64 16.59
C ALA A 229 -24.83 -10.27 16.01
N ASP A 230 -24.06 -10.97 16.85
CA ASP A 230 -22.76 -11.56 16.48
C ASP A 230 -22.77 -12.40 15.19
N ALA A 231 -23.88 -13.08 14.90
CA ALA A 231 -24.05 -13.91 13.71
C ALA A 231 -24.13 -13.08 12.41
N ASP A 232 -24.56 -11.82 12.51
CA ASP A 232 -24.80 -10.90 11.39
C ASP A 232 -23.70 -9.83 11.26
N ARG A 233 -22.66 -9.91 12.08
CA ARG A 233 -21.51 -9.00 12.01
C ARG A 233 -20.58 -9.35 10.86
N VAL A 234 -19.86 -8.35 10.35
CA VAL A 234 -18.93 -8.48 9.23
C VAL A 234 -17.77 -9.44 9.53
N GLU A 235 -17.42 -9.65 10.81
CA GLU A 235 -16.41 -10.64 11.22
C GLU A 235 -16.81 -12.09 10.85
N GLN A 236 -18.10 -12.38 10.68
CA GLN A 236 -18.56 -13.68 10.15
C GLN A 236 -18.44 -13.77 8.64
N GLN A 237 -18.32 -12.64 7.95
CA GLN A 237 -18.19 -12.56 6.50
C GLN A 237 -16.74 -12.52 6.04
N ILE A 238 -15.84 -11.95 6.86
CA ILE A 238 -14.43 -11.81 6.54
C ILE A 238 -13.59 -11.85 7.82
N LYS A 239 -12.44 -12.52 7.73
CA LYS A 239 -11.45 -12.56 8.81
C LYS A 239 -10.08 -12.17 8.31
N ALA A 240 -9.41 -11.28 9.03
CA ALA A 240 -8.06 -10.84 8.70
C ALA A 240 -7.05 -11.96 8.99
N PHE A 241 -6.13 -12.18 8.05
CA PHE A 241 -5.02 -13.11 8.22
C PHE A 241 -3.73 -12.51 7.67
N GLY A 242 -2.61 -12.89 8.29
CA GLY A 242 -1.27 -12.46 7.93
C GLY A 242 -0.41 -13.60 7.39
N VAL A 243 0.57 -13.24 6.57
CA VAL A 243 1.70 -14.09 6.15
C VAL A 243 3.03 -13.38 6.41
N CYS A 244 4.10 -14.15 6.58
CA CYS A 244 5.47 -13.62 6.70
C CYS A 244 6.15 -13.58 5.32
N VAL A 245 6.82 -12.47 5.01
CA VAL A 245 7.51 -12.25 3.74
C VAL A 245 8.96 -11.83 3.98
N ALA A 246 9.88 -12.45 3.26
CA ALA A 246 11.31 -12.16 3.28
C ALA A 246 11.76 -11.58 1.93
N HIS A 247 12.63 -10.56 1.97
CA HIS A 247 13.21 -9.94 0.78
C HIS A 247 14.73 -10.00 0.85
N PHE A 248 15.38 -10.59 -0.16
CA PHE A 248 16.84 -10.70 -0.23
C PHE A 248 17.37 -9.75 -1.30
N LYS A 249 18.37 -8.93 -0.95
CA LYS A 249 19.05 -8.07 -1.92
C LYS A 249 19.97 -8.90 -2.80
N MET A 250 19.75 -8.83 -4.11
CA MET A 250 20.55 -9.49 -5.13
C MET A 250 21.58 -8.52 -5.72
N ASN A 251 22.74 -9.04 -6.10
CA ASN A 251 23.71 -8.31 -6.92
C ASN A 251 23.43 -8.51 -8.42
N GLU A 252 24.12 -7.75 -9.29
CA GLU A 252 23.90 -7.79 -10.75
C GLU A 252 24.11 -9.18 -11.38
N THR A 253 25.10 -9.94 -10.92
CA THR A 253 25.33 -11.30 -11.41
C THR A 253 24.14 -12.20 -11.08
N GLU A 254 23.63 -12.12 -9.85
CA GLU A 254 22.49 -12.91 -9.40
C GLU A 254 21.19 -12.50 -10.09
N LEU A 255 20.99 -11.19 -10.32
CA LEU A 255 19.86 -10.71 -11.11
C LEU A 255 19.88 -11.26 -12.53
N THR A 256 21.07 -11.38 -13.13
CA THR A 256 21.23 -11.99 -14.46
C THR A 256 20.91 -13.49 -14.42
N GLU A 257 21.32 -14.20 -13.38
CA GLU A 257 20.98 -15.63 -13.19
C GLU A 257 19.48 -15.87 -12.96
N LEU A 258 18.78 -14.90 -12.36
CA LEU A 258 17.36 -14.98 -11.99
C LEU A 258 16.44 -14.32 -13.02
N GLU A 259 16.95 -13.73 -14.10
CA GLU A 259 16.18 -12.97 -15.08
C GLU A 259 15.10 -13.81 -15.79
N GLU A 260 15.44 -15.06 -16.12
CA GLU A 260 14.53 -16.01 -16.78
C GLU A 260 13.81 -16.92 -15.78
N MET A 261 13.96 -16.67 -14.48
CA MET A 261 13.29 -17.46 -13.46
C MET A 261 11.78 -17.30 -13.59
N PRO A 262 11.00 -18.38 -13.46
CA PRO A 262 9.57 -18.27 -13.39
C PRO A 262 9.10 -17.93 -11.98
N VAL A 263 7.81 -17.69 -11.81
CA VAL A 263 7.19 -17.81 -10.49
C VAL A 263 7.28 -19.26 -10.03
N VAL A 264 7.71 -19.50 -8.78
CA VAL A 264 7.81 -20.85 -8.22
C VAL A 264 6.89 -20.98 -7.01
N VAL A 265 5.97 -21.95 -7.07
CA VAL A 265 5.02 -22.29 -5.99
C VAL A 265 5.40 -23.64 -5.42
N TYR A 266 5.74 -23.66 -4.14
CA TYR A 266 6.25 -24.83 -3.43
C TYR A 266 5.12 -25.60 -2.74
N GLY A 267 4.00 -25.82 -3.42
CA GLY A 267 2.81 -26.41 -2.81
C GLY A 267 2.24 -25.52 -1.70
N GLY A 268 2.16 -26.04 -0.47
CA GLY A 268 1.64 -25.34 0.70
C GLY A 268 2.67 -24.63 1.56
N ILE A 269 3.95 -24.62 1.19
CA ILE A 269 4.99 -24.00 2.03
C ILE A 269 5.24 -22.52 1.68
N GLY A 270 4.95 -22.12 0.44
CA GLY A 270 5.10 -20.73 0.00
C GLY A 270 5.46 -20.56 -1.47
N GLU A 271 5.86 -19.35 -1.81
CA GLU A 271 6.18 -18.95 -3.18
C GLU A 271 7.39 -18.02 -3.26
N ALA A 272 8.12 -18.12 -4.37
CA ALA A 272 9.19 -17.21 -4.74
C ALA A 272 8.91 -16.59 -6.11
N LEU A 273 9.17 -15.29 -6.25
CA LEU A 273 8.92 -14.55 -7.48
C LEU A 273 10.21 -13.94 -8.03
N PRO A 274 10.33 -13.78 -9.36
CA PRO A 274 11.52 -13.18 -9.97
C PRO A 274 11.80 -11.77 -9.40
N PRO A 275 13.08 -11.41 -9.18
CA PRO A 275 13.44 -10.12 -8.61
C PRO A 275 13.30 -9.00 -9.66
N PRO A 276 12.49 -7.96 -9.42
CA PRO A 276 12.44 -6.80 -10.31
C PRO A 276 13.80 -6.08 -10.31
N ARG A 277 14.35 -5.76 -11.48
CA ARG A 277 15.66 -5.08 -11.57
C ARG A 277 15.67 -3.71 -10.89
N GLN A 278 14.53 -3.04 -10.84
CA GLN A 278 14.37 -1.71 -10.27
C GLN A 278 14.67 -1.67 -8.76
N ASN A 279 14.44 -2.76 -8.04
CA ASN A 279 14.72 -2.85 -6.60
C ASN A 279 15.76 -3.92 -6.23
N SER A 280 16.05 -4.85 -7.14
CA SER A 280 16.99 -5.96 -6.94
C SER A 280 16.63 -6.87 -5.76
N LEU A 281 15.33 -7.05 -5.49
CA LEU A 281 14.87 -7.83 -4.33
C LEU A 281 14.21 -9.13 -4.76
N LEU A 282 14.81 -10.25 -4.35
CA LEU A 282 14.19 -11.57 -4.45
C LEU A 282 13.21 -11.77 -3.29
N LYS A 283 11.94 -12.03 -3.59
CA LYS A 283 10.88 -12.19 -2.60
C LYS A 283 10.55 -13.65 -2.34
N TYR A 284 10.42 -14.00 -1.08
CA TYR A 284 9.78 -15.24 -0.64
C TYR A 284 8.61 -14.95 0.29
N THR A 285 7.46 -15.56 0.04
CA THR A 285 6.28 -15.49 0.92
C THR A 285 6.03 -16.87 1.52
N ASN A 286 5.96 -16.92 2.85
CA ASN A 286 5.63 -18.13 3.61
C ASN A 286 4.10 -18.32 3.60
N ALA A 287 3.63 -19.47 3.13
CA ALA A 287 2.20 -19.76 3.04
C ALA A 287 1.56 -20.12 4.39
N ASN A 288 2.34 -20.25 5.47
CA ASN A 288 1.79 -20.48 6.79
C ASN A 288 1.10 -19.20 7.30
N THR A 289 -0.23 -19.18 7.28
CA THR A 289 -1.05 -18.04 7.71
C THR A 289 -1.29 -18.02 9.23
N PHE A 290 -1.69 -16.85 9.75
CA PHE A 290 -2.11 -16.65 11.15
C PHE A 290 -3.11 -15.50 11.26
N THR A 291 -3.93 -15.49 12.30
CA THR A 291 -4.84 -14.40 12.69
C THR A 291 -4.21 -13.53 13.77
N ASN A 292 -4.76 -12.33 13.98
CA ASN A 292 -4.51 -11.56 15.18
C ASN A 292 -5.86 -11.12 15.75
N THR A 293 -6.35 -11.91 16.69
CA THR A 293 -7.65 -11.69 17.32
C THR A 293 -7.51 -10.73 18.50
N ILE A 294 -8.35 -9.68 18.51
CA ILE A 294 -8.45 -8.71 19.60
C ILE A 294 -9.87 -8.68 20.17
N THR A 295 -9.99 -8.29 21.44
CA THR A 295 -11.26 -7.94 22.06
C THR A 295 -11.51 -6.44 21.91
N THR A 296 -12.64 -6.04 21.34
CA THR A 296 -13.06 -4.64 21.23
C THR A 296 -13.46 -4.08 22.60
N SER A 297 -13.62 -2.76 22.72
CA SER A 297 -14.11 -2.12 23.96
C SER A 297 -15.52 -2.57 24.38
N SER A 298 -16.31 -3.03 23.42
CA SER A 298 -17.65 -3.62 23.59
C SER A 298 -17.63 -5.11 23.94
N GLY A 299 -16.46 -5.76 23.91
CA GLY A 299 -16.31 -7.18 24.28
C GLY A 299 -16.38 -8.17 23.11
N HIS A 300 -16.62 -7.71 21.89
CA HIS A 300 -16.63 -8.58 20.70
C HIS A 300 -15.21 -8.97 20.28
N GLN A 301 -15.07 -10.16 19.70
CA GLN A 301 -13.80 -10.64 19.15
C GLN A 301 -13.75 -10.33 17.66
N ILE A 302 -12.72 -9.61 17.22
CA ILE A 302 -12.47 -9.32 15.80
C ILE A 302 -11.03 -9.64 15.42
N THR A 303 -10.81 -9.93 14.14
CA THR A 303 -9.46 -10.16 13.60
C THR A 303 -8.98 -8.92 12.85
N VAL A 304 -7.80 -8.43 13.20
CA VAL A 304 -7.24 -7.18 12.63
C VAL A 304 -5.73 -7.28 12.45
N PRO A 305 -5.13 -6.56 11.48
CA PRO A 305 -3.69 -6.35 11.46
C PRO A 305 -3.21 -5.74 12.80
N PRO A 306 -2.02 -6.09 13.30
CA PRO A 306 -1.51 -5.57 14.56
C PRO A 306 -1.29 -4.06 14.46
N ASP A 307 -1.50 -3.36 15.57
CA ASP A 307 -1.29 -1.91 15.66
C ASP A 307 0.19 -1.55 15.83
N ARG A 308 0.99 -1.92 14.82
CA ARG A 308 2.41 -1.60 14.70
C ARG A 308 2.85 -1.63 13.23
N ASP A 309 4.05 -1.15 12.94
CA ASP A 309 4.62 -1.29 11.59
C ASP A 309 4.69 -2.79 11.21
N GLN A 310 4.12 -3.15 10.06
CA GLN A 310 4.10 -4.52 9.56
C GLN A 310 5.50 -5.02 9.20
N ARG A 311 6.53 -4.17 9.16
CA ARG A 311 7.95 -4.57 9.05
C ARG A 311 8.51 -5.14 10.36
N ILE A 312 7.82 -4.95 11.48
CA ILE A 312 8.18 -5.54 12.77
C ILE A 312 7.65 -6.99 12.80
N VAL A 313 8.57 -7.92 12.56
CA VAL A 313 8.33 -9.36 12.54
C VAL A 313 9.09 -10.00 13.70
N SER A 314 8.45 -10.90 14.45
CA SER A 314 9.07 -11.64 15.56
C SER A 314 10.21 -12.53 15.09
N GLU A 315 11.19 -12.78 15.95
CA GLU A 315 12.29 -13.71 15.65
C GLU A 315 11.79 -15.14 15.44
N LYS A 316 10.72 -15.54 16.12
CA LYS A 316 10.06 -16.83 15.88
C LYS A 316 9.54 -16.98 14.45
N LEU A 317 8.84 -15.97 13.91
CA LEU A 317 8.35 -15.99 12.52
C LEU A 317 9.48 -15.91 11.50
N LYS A 318 10.51 -15.09 11.77
CA LYS A 318 11.71 -15.02 10.92
C LYS A 318 12.44 -16.35 10.88
N LYS A 319 12.62 -17.00 12.04
CA LYS A 319 13.27 -18.30 12.15
C LYS A 319 12.50 -19.38 11.39
N GLU A 320 11.18 -19.53 11.63
CA GLU A 320 10.34 -20.48 10.90
C GLU A 320 10.49 -20.31 9.38
N THR A 321 10.38 -19.06 8.91
CA THR A 321 10.47 -18.74 7.49
C THR A 321 11.87 -18.98 6.92
N ARG A 322 12.92 -18.57 7.64
CA ARG A 322 14.32 -18.77 7.24
C ARG A 322 14.68 -20.25 7.16
N ASP A 323 14.30 -21.04 8.17
CA ASP A 323 14.61 -22.46 8.23
C ASP A 323 13.98 -23.18 7.02
N LEU A 324 12.77 -22.79 6.63
CA LEU A 324 12.09 -23.29 5.45
C LEU A 324 12.78 -22.87 4.14
N ILE A 325 13.16 -21.60 4.03
CA ILE A 325 13.89 -21.09 2.85
C ILE A 325 15.22 -21.84 2.66
N ILE A 326 15.99 -22.00 3.74
CA ILE A 326 17.32 -22.64 3.74
C ILE A 326 17.23 -24.14 3.48
N SER A 327 16.19 -24.81 3.96
CA SER A 327 16.05 -26.26 3.82
C SER A 327 15.41 -26.68 2.52
N LYS A 328 14.44 -25.90 1.98
CA LYS A 328 13.59 -26.34 0.86
C LYS A 328 13.66 -25.47 -0.39
N VAL A 329 13.73 -24.15 -0.23
CA VAL A 329 13.41 -23.21 -1.33
C VAL A 329 14.64 -22.84 -2.13
N MET A 330 15.58 -22.13 -1.50
CA MET A 330 16.72 -21.52 -2.18
C MET A 330 18.00 -21.53 -1.32
N PRO A 331 18.48 -22.71 -0.86
CA PRO A 331 19.65 -22.81 0.01
C PRO A 331 20.87 -22.02 -0.49
N GLN A 332 21.10 -21.96 -1.81
CA GLN A 332 22.25 -21.26 -2.39
C GLN A 332 22.21 -19.74 -2.17
N TYR A 333 21.03 -19.13 -2.06
CA TYR A 333 20.86 -17.69 -1.87
C TYR A 333 20.63 -17.28 -0.41
N SER A 334 20.42 -18.25 0.50
CA SER A 334 19.96 -17.96 1.85
C SER A 334 20.82 -18.50 3.00
N ARG A 335 21.72 -19.48 2.79
CA ARG A 335 22.51 -20.08 3.89
C ARG A 335 23.39 -19.08 4.61
N ASP A 336 24.08 -18.23 3.85
CA ASP A 336 25.06 -17.27 4.38
C ASP A 336 24.56 -15.82 4.30
N ARG A 337 23.22 -15.64 4.22
CA ARG A 337 22.60 -14.32 4.04
C ARG A 337 21.38 -14.13 4.93
N THR A 338 21.20 -12.89 5.37
CA THR A 338 19.96 -12.43 5.98
C THR A 338 19.12 -11.68 4.94
N PRO A 339 17.79 -11.77 5.00
CA PRO A 339 16.93 -10.85 4.25
C PRO A 339 17.28 -9.40 4.55
N GLU A 340 17.23 -8.57 3.51
CA GLU A 340 17.35 -7.11 3.58
C GLU A 340 16.27 -6.53 4.50
N TYR A 341 15.03 -7.03 4.35
CA TYR A 341 13.96 -6.74 5.28
C TYR A 341 12.88 -7.83 5.28
N TRP A 342 12.07 -7.77 6.33
CA TRP A 342 10.93 -8.63 6.55
C TRP A 342 9.66 -7.80 6.59
N ARG A 343 8.53 -8.40 6.23
CA ARG A 343 7.23 -7.80 6.53
C ARG A 343 6.16 -8.86 6.75
N LEU A 344 5.17 -8.50 7.54
CA LEU A 344 3.86 -9.14 7.54
C LEU A 344 3.03 -8.56 6.39
N CYS A 345 2.28 -9.40 5.71
CA CYS A 345 1.32 -8.99 4.69
C CYS A 345 -0.06 -9.48 5.12
N TRP A 346 -1.01 -8.56 5.25
CA TRP A 346 -2.36 -8.84 5.75
C TRP A 346 -3.41 -8.76 4.65
N ASP A 347 -4.25 -9.78 4.55
CA ASP A 347 -5.44 -9.85 3.70
C ASP A 347 -6.64 -10.34 4.53
N ALA A 348 -7.82 -10.42 3.95
CA ALA A 348 -9.02 -10.94 4.59
C ALA A 348 -9.65 -12.07 3.77
N ALA A 349 -10.02 -13.16 4.42
CA ALA A 349 -10.66 -14.31 3.81
C ALA A 349 -12.15 -14.35 4.15
N THR A 350 -13.00 -14.62 3.16
CA THR A 350 -14.42 -14.95 3.38
C THR A 350 -14.58 -16.45 3.65
N PRO A 351 -15.69 -16.90 4.29
CA PRO A 351 -15.94 -18.33 4.55
C PRO A 351 -15.88 -19.24 3.32
N THR A 352 -16.28 -18.76 2.15
CA THR A 352 -16.22 -19.53 0.88
C THR A 352 -14.96 -19.25 0.08
N GLN A 353 -14.11 -18.34 0.55
CA GLN A 353 -12.95 -17.77 -0.14
C GLN A 353 -13.32 -17.01 -1.42
N ASP A 354 -14.60 -16.73 -1.63
CA ASP A 354 -15.03 -15.81 -2.68
C ASP A 354 -14.78 -14.36 -2.29
N GLN A 355 -14.81 -13.47 -3.26
CA GLN A 355 -14.87 -12.03 -2.97
C GLN A 355 -16.20 -11.67 -2.31
N LEU A 356 -16.24 -10.61 -1.51
CA LEU A 356 -17.47 -10.05 -0.95
C LEU A 356 -17.71 -8.69 -1.62
N ILE A 357 -18.57 -8.70 -2.64
CA ILE A 357 -18.90 -7.55 -3.49
C ILE A 357 -20.42 -7.38 -3.47
N THR A 358 -20.93 -6.70 -2.44
CA THR A 358 -22.37 -6.63 -2.16
C THR A 358 -22.73 -5.40 -1.34
N ARG A 359 -24.00 -5.01 -1.35
CA ARG A 359 -24.55 -4.09 -0.34
C ARG A 359 -24.63 -4.79 1.01
N HIS A 360 -24.48 -4.02 2.08
CA HIS A 360 -24.70 -4.50 3.43
C HIS A 360 -26.20 -4.84 3.61
N PRO A 361 -26.56 -6.02 4.17
CA PRO A 361 -27.96 -6.47 4.25
C PRO A 361 -28.78 -5.73 5.32
N HIS A 362 -28.13 -5.20 6.35
CA HIS A 362 -28.79 -4.48 7.45
C HIS A 362 -29.52 -3.23 6.95
N GLU A 363 -30.76 -3.00 7.43
CA GLU A 363 -31.65 -1.94 6.93
C GLU A 363 -31.10 -0.52 7.11
N HIS A 364 -30.26 -0.32 8.15
CA HIS A 364 -29.62 0.95 8.44
C HIS A 364 -28.33 1.20 7.62
N LEU A 365 -27.90 0.23 6.81
CA LEU A 365 -26.64 0.27 6.05
C LEU A 365 -26.82 0.04 4.53
N GLY A 366 -28.04 0.18 4.00
CA GLY A 366 -28.35 -0.21 2.60
C GLY A 366 -27.59 0.53 1.48
N ASN A 367 -26.98 1.68 1.76
CA ASN A 367 -26.09 2.39 0.82
C ASN A 367 -24.59 2.15 1.08
N LEU A 368 -24.26 1.28 2.03
CA LEU A 368 -22.92 0.77 2.27
C LEU A 368 -22.68 -0.46 1.38
N ILE A 369 -21.59 -0.44 0.64
CA ILE A 369 -21.15 -1.49 -0.27
C ILE A 369 -19.84 -2.03 0.25
N LEU A 370 -19.74 -3.35 0.36
CA LEU A 370 -18.52 -4.05 0.69
C LEU A 370 -17.85 -4.47 -0.62
N ALA A 371 -16.56 -4.19 -0.74
CA ALA A 371 -15.68 -4.61 -1.83
C ALA A 371 -14.39 -5.16 -1.21
N VAL A 372 -14.50 -6.35 -0.62
CA VAL A 372 -13.50 -6.95 0.29
C VAL A 372 -13.40 -8.46 0.06
N GLY A 373 -12.69 -9.19 0.93
CA GLY A 373 -12.54 -10.64 0.79
C GLY A 373 -11.52 -11.02 -0.27
N GLY A 374 -10.29 -10.52 -0.15
CA GLY A 374 -9.22 -10.84 -1.09
C GLY A 374 -8.86 -12.33 -1.12
N SER A 375 -9.06 -13.01 0.01
CA SER A 375 -8.92 -14.45 0.23
C SER A 375 -7.57 -15.02 -0.26
N GLY A 376 -6.52 -14.19 -0.24
CA GLY A 376 -5.17 -14.55 -0.65
C GLY A 376 -4.96 -14.66 -2.16
N HIS A 377 -5.98 -14.37 -2.99
CA HIS A 377 -5.88 -14.63 -4.43
C HIS A 377 -6.40 -13.51 -5.33
N SER A 378 -6.89 -12.40 -4.79
CA SER A 378 -7.61 -11.42 -5.61
C SER A 378 -6.76 -10.38 -6.35
N TYR A 379 -5.47 -10.24 -6.04
CA TYR A 379 -4.64 -9.19 -6.65
C TYR A 379 -4.66 -9.22 -8.18
N LYS A 380 -4.59 -10.41 -8.79
CA LYS A 380 -4.61 -10.59 -10.25
C LYS A 380 -5.85 -10.02 -10.93
N PHE A 381 -6.95 -9.84 -10.19
CA PHE A 381 -8.19 -9.25 -10.70
C PHE A 381 -8.23 -7.72 -10.60
N LEU A 382 -7.11 -7.05 -10.25
CA LEU A 382 -6.98 -5.59 -10.29
C LEU A 382 -7.59 -4.94 -11.55
N PRO A 383 -7.42 -5.46 -12.79
CA PRO A 383 -8.08 -4.87 -13.95
C PRO A 383 -9.61 -4.98 -13.90
N LEU A 384 -10.18 -6.04 -13.35
CA LEU A 384 -11.60 -6.38 -13.53
C LEU A 384 -12.47 -6.07 -12.32
N ILE A 385 -11.94 -6.19 -11.10
CA ILE A 385 -12.77 -6.29 -9.89
C ILE A 385 -13.64 -5.06 -9.65
N GLY A 386 -13.14 -3.87 -10.00
CA GLY A 386 -13.88 -2.62 -9.88
C GLY A 386 -15.06 -2.49 -10.82
N GLN A 387 -15.10 -3.23 -11.93
CA GLN A 387 -16.26 -3.27 -12.81
C GLN A 387 -17.45 -3.87 -12.07
N TYR A 388 -17.22 -4.95 -11.33
CA TYR A 388 -18.25 -5.62 -10.55
C TYR A 388 -18.70 -4.79 -9.34
N VAL A 389 -17.77 -4.07 -8.71
CA VAL A 389 -18.13 -3.09 -7.66
C VAL A 389 -18.98 -1.96 -8.26
N ALA A 390 -18.61 -1.44 -9.43
CA ALA A 390 -19.40 -0.42 -10.13
C ALA A 390 -20.81 -0.92 -10.49
N ASN A 391 -20.97 -2.20 -10.85
CA ASN A 391 -22.28 -2.81 -11.06
C ASN A 391 -23.14 -2.74 -9.78
N VAL A 392 -22.60 -3.10 -8.61
CA VAL A 392 -23.32 -3.00 -7.32
C VAL A 392 -23.67 -1.55 -6.97
N VAL A 393 -22.74 -0.61 -7.20
CA VAL A 393 -23.00 0.84 -7.03
C VAL A 393 -24.20 1.28 -7.87
N ASN A 394 -24.29 0.80 -9.12
CA ASN A 394 -25.35 1.16 -10.06
C ASN A 394 -26.61 0.28 -9.97
N GLY A 395 -26.64 -0.73 -9.09
CA GLY A 395 -27.77 -1.66 -8.97
C GLY A 395 -27.93 -2.58 -10.19
N VAL A 396 -26.83 -2.92 -10.86
CA VAL A 396 -26.77 -3.79 -12.04
C VAL A 396 -26.24 -5.17 -11.64
N SER A 397 -26.83 -6.23 -12.17
CA SER A 397 -26.38 -7.61 -11.97
C SER A 397 -25.06 -7.86 -12.72
N SER A 398 -24.15 -8.64 -12.11
CA SER A 398 -22.95 -9.15 -12.77
C SER A 398 -23.14 -10.56 -13.35
N GLY A 399 -24.38 -11.05 -13.37
CA GLY A 399 -24.76 -12.42 -13.71
C GLY A 399 -24.98 -13.27 -12.47
N GLU A 400 -25.90 -14.25 -12.56
CA GLU A 400 -26.37 -15.07 -11.44
C GLU A 400 -25.23 -15.74 -10.65
N GLU A 401 -24.25 -16.31 -11.36
CA GLU A 401 -23.11 -16.99 -10.73
C GLU A 401 -22.25 -16.02 -9.89
N LYS A 402 -21.92 -14.84 -10.43
CA LYS A 402 -21.11 -13.82 -9.73
C LYS A 402 -21.87 -13.20 -8.57
N ASP A 403 -23.14 -12.85 -8.79
CA ASP A 403 -23.98 -12.23 -7.77
C ASP A 403 -24.19 -13.19 -6.59
N ALA A 404 -24.39 -14.49 -6.84
CA ALA A 404 -24.48 -15.50 -5.79
C ALA A 404 -23.12 -15.74 -5.09
N ALA A 405 -22.03 -15.84 -5.86
CA ALA A 405 -20.69 -16.07 -5.32
C ALA A 405 -20.19 -14.89 -4.48
N TRP A 406 -20.60 -13.65 -4.76
CA TRP A 406 -20.10 -12.46 -4.06
C TRP A 406 -21.08 -11.78 -3.10
N ALA A 407 -22.27 -12.38 -2.93
CA ALA A 407 -23.25 -11.97 -1.94
C ALA A 407 -22.79 -12.23 -0.49
N TRP A 408 -23.50 -11.58 0.44
CA TRP A 408 -23.40 -11.82 1.87
C TRP A 408 -23.74 -13.28 2.20
N LYS A 409 -22.88 -13.93 2.99
CA LYS A 409 -22.97 -15.35 3.34
C LYS A 409 -23.96 -15.56 4.47
N THR A 410 -24.85 -16.52 4.28
CA THR A 410 -25.94 -16.85 5.21
C THR A 410 -25.69 -18.14 6.00
N GLY A 411 -24.56 -18.81 5.75
CA GLY A 411 -24.21 -20.11 6.33
C GLY A 411 -24.87 -21.31 5.64
N LYS A 412 -25.69 -21.06 4.61
CA LYS A 412 -26.34 -22.10 3.79
C LYS A 412 -25.48 -22.52 2.60
N GLU A 413 -24.44 -21.75 2.30
CA GLU A 413 -23.50 -22.03 1.23
C GLU A 413 -22.76 -23.33 1.57
N LYS A 414 -22.72 -24.29 0.63
CA LYS A 414 -21.97 -25.52 0.85
C LYS A 414 -20.49 -25.15 0.94
N PRO A 415 -19.78 -25.45 2.04
CA PRO A 415 -18.34 -25.21 2.10
C PRO A 415 -17.67 -26.13 1.09
N GLY A 416 -17.34 -25.59 -0.09
CA GLY A 416 -16.40 -26.21 -1.00
C GLY A 416 -14.99 -26.15 -0.40
N ARG A 417 -13.99 -26.68 -1.12
CA ARG A 417 -12.60 -26.54 -0.68
C ARG A 417 -12.06 -25.10 -0.83
N GLY A 418 -12.81 -24.22 -1.50
CA GLY A 418 -12.50 -22.81 -1.72
C GLY A 418 -11.53 -22.58 -2.89
N ALA A 419 -11.34 -21.31 -3.26
CA ALA A 419 -10.45 -20.90 -4.36
C ALA A 419 -8.94 -20.96 -4.01
N HIS A 420 -8.62 -20.95 -2.72
CA HIS A 420 -7.28 -21.02 -2.15
C HIS A 420 -7.28 -21.87 -0.86
N GLU A 421 -7.39 -23.19 -1.01
CA GLU A 421 -7.76 -24.15 0.06
C GLU A 421 -6.91 -24.07 1.35
N LYS A 422 -5.69 -23.53 1.27
CA LYS A 422 -4.75 -23.42 2.40
C LYS A 422 -4.71 -22.05 3.10
N VAL A 423 -5.52 -21.08 2.67
CA VAL A 423 -5.42 -19.70 3.18
C VAL A 423 -5.93 -19.54 4.62
N PHE A 424 -6.91 -20.36 5.03
CA PHE A 424 -7.55 -20.18 6.33
C PHE A 424 -6.56 -20.40 7.49
N PRO A 425 -6.36 -19.37 8.33
CA PRO A 425 -5.43 -19.42 9.45
C PRO A 425 -5.92 -20.37 10.53
N LYS A 426 -4.98 -21.13 11.08
CA LYS A 426 -5.20 -22.07 12.21
C LYS A 426 -4.37 -21.70 13.44
N ARG A 427 -3.69 -20.55 13.41
CA ARG A 427 -2.69 -20.10 14.37
C ARG A 427 -2.94 -18.64 14.70
N GLU A 428 -2.62 -18.22 15.92
CA GLU A 428 -2.73 -16.84 16.36
C GLU A 428 -1.35 -16.16 16.42
N LEU A 429 -1.30 -14.88 16.05
CA LEU A 429 -0.09 -14.08 16.04
C LEU A 429 0.55 -14.02 17.43
N ARG A 430 -0.25 -13.88 18.49
CA ARG A 430 0.24 -13.85 19.88
C ARG A 430 1.07 -15.07 20.27
N ASP A 431 0.81 -16.23 19.67
CA ASP A 431 1.57 -17.46 19.91
C ASP A 431 2.86 -17.51 19.11
N LEU A 432 3.00 -16.61 18.13
CA LEU A 432 4.12 -16.46 17.22
C LEU A 432 4.97 -15.22 17.55
N GLU A 433 4.52 -14.37 18.48
CA GLU A 433 5.30 -13.26 19.03
C GLU A 433 6.42 -13.75 19.95
N ASP A 434 7.46 -12.92 20.08
CA ASP A 434 8.53 -13.17 21.03
C ASP A 434 8.00 -12.91 22.46
N LYS A 435 8.35 -13.77 23.42
CA LYS A 435 7.87 -13.63 24.80
C LYS A 435 8.50 -12.40 25.46
N GLU A 436 7.73 -11.64 26.24
CA GLU A 436 8.27 -10.60 27.10
C GLU A 436 9.38 -11.19 28.00
N GLY A 437 10.63 -10.78 27.77
CA GLY A 437 11.82 -11.26 28.49
C GLY A 437 12.77 -12.17 27.71
N GLU A 438 12.39 -12.68 26.53
CA GLU A 438 13.34 -13.32 25.60
C GLU A 438 14.13 -12.21 24.88
N LYS A 439 15.24 -11.81 25.51
CA LYS A 439 16.13 -10.70 25.09
C LYS A 439 16.62 -10.84 23.65
N GLY A 440 15.97 -10.14 22.73
CA GLY A 440 16.66 -9.42 21.65
C GLY A 440 16.99 -8.02 22.18
N ASP A 441 18.28 -7.71 22.30
CA ASP A 441 18.89 -6.46 22.77
C ASP A 441 17.96 -5.26 23.10
N THR A 442 17.27 -5.30 24.25
CA THR A 442 16.43 -4.20 24.73
C THR A 442 17.24 -3.02 25.31
N ALA A 443 18.57 -3.05 25.21
CA ALA A 443 19.43 -1.94 25.62
C ALA A 443 19.63 -0.89 24.51
N SER A 444 19.17 -1.18 23.29
CA SER A 444 19.26 -0.26 22.15
C SER A 444 17.87 0.14 21.69
N TRP A 445 17.41 1.31 22.13
CA TRP A 445 16.27 1.99 21.52
C TRP A 445 16.81 2.90 20.42
N LEU A 446 16.34 2.68 19.18
CA LEU A 446 16.60 3.59 18.08
C LEU A 446 15.86 4.91 18.36
N ILE A 447 16.56 5.91 18.90
CA ILE A 447 16.06 7.28 18.88
C ILE A 447 16.08 7.74 17.42
N PRO A 448 14.91 8.04 16.80
CA PRO A 448 14.91 8.70 15.50
C PRO A 448 15.61 10.04 15.67
N ASP A 449 16.43 10.40 14.68
CA ASP A 449 17.11 11.69 14.65
C ASP A 449 16.09 12.80 14.95
N PHE A 450 16.32 13.51 16.06
CA PHE A 450 15.40 14.50 16.61
C PHE A 450 15.17 15.65 15.63
N GLU A 451 16.08 15.86 14.67
CA GLU A 451 15.86 16.83 13.60
C GLU A 451 14.59 16.49 12.83
N PHE A 452 14.26 15.21 12.61
CA PHE A 452 13.15 14.77 11.78
C PHE A 452 11.79 14.70 12.48
N TRP A 453 11.72 15.14 13.74
CA TRP A 453 10.46 15.18 14.47
C TRP A 453 9.51 16.23 13.90
N THR A 454 8.22 15.92 13.99
CA THR A 454 7.16 16.90 13.74
C THR A 454 6.97 17.77 14.98
N TRP A 455 6.75 19.06 14.79
CA TRP A 455 6.54 20.02 15.88
C TRP A 455 5.18 20.69 15.67
N PRO A 456 4.09 20.14 16.24
CA PRO A 456 2.74 20.69 16.09
C PRO A 456 2.63 22.14 16.56
N GLU A 457 3.36 22.51 17.61
CA GLU A 457 3.35 23.84 18.25
C GLU A 457 3.84 24.94 17.29
N THR A 458 4.71 24.59 16.35
CA THR A 458 5.27 25.49 15.33
C THR A 458 4.75 25.18 13.92
N ASN A 459 3.73 24.32 13.81
CA ASN A 459 3.10 23.89 12.57
C ASN A 459 4.09 23.27 11.56
N VAL A 460 5.13 22.58 12.07
CA VAL A 460 6.11 21.84 11.27
C VAL A 460 5.65 20.39 11.14
N GLY A 461 5.12 20.04 9.96
CA GLY A 461 4.71 18.68 9.63
C GLY A 461 5.88 17.74 9.31
N SER A 462 5.57 16.51 8.90
CA SER A 462 6.60 15.54 8.49
C SER A 462 7.40 16.05 7.29
N VAL A 463 8.66 15.61 7.13
CA VAL A 463 9.50 15.99 5.98
C VAL A 463 8.80 15.68 4.65
N SER A 464 8.12 14.53 4.55
CA SER A 464 7.34 14.15 3.38
C SER A 464 6.17 15.10 3.11
N ASP A 465 5.47 15.55 4.15
CA ASP A 465 4.38 16.53 4.00
C ASP A 465 4.88 17.89 3.57
N VAL A 466 5.94 18.39 4.20
CA VAL A 466 6.54 19.69 3.85
C VAL A 466 7.06 19.66 2.42
N ARG A 467 7.76 18.59 2.02
CA ARG A 467 8.26 18.41 0.65
C ARG A 467 7.13 18.42 -0.37
N ARG A 468 6.02 17.72 -0.09
CA ARG A 468 4.85 17.73 -0.98
C ARG A 468 4.26 19.14 -1.12
N LYS A 469 4.07 19.85 -0.01
CA LYS A 469 3.54 21.22 -0.02
C LYS A 469 4.49 22.17 -0.76
N ALA A 470 5.80 22.00 -0.62
CA ALA A 470 6.81 22.75 -1.36
C ALA A 470 6.71 22.52 -2.88
N ILE A 471 6.64 21.26 -3.31
CA ILE A 471 6.47 20.91 -4.74
C ILE A 471 5.19 21.52 -5.30
N VAL A 472 4.05 21.34 -4.61
CA VAL A 472 2.77 21.90 -5.05
C VAL A 472 2.86 23.42 -5.15
N LEU A 473 3.46 24.08 -4.17
CA LEU A 473 3.64 25.52 -4.16
C LEU A 473 4.48 25.99 -5.36
N GLU A 474 5.65 25.39 -5.59
CA GLU A 474 6.57 25.76 -6.66
C GLU A 474 6.03 25.43 -8.06
N THR A 475 5.19 24.40 -8.18
CA THR A 475 4.62 23.94 -9.46
C THR A 475 3.20 24.43 -9.75
N SER A 476 2.54 25.10 -8.79
CA SER A 476 1.14 25.55 -8.89
C SER A 476 0.80 26.41 -10.11
N ASN A 477 1.80 27.07 -10.72
CA ASN A 477 1.64 27.90 -11.91
C ASN A 477 2.01 27.17 -13.23
N ARG A 478 2.27 25.86 -13.21
CA ARG A 478 2.54 25.09 -14.44
C ARG A 478 1.27 24.88 -15.26
N LYS A 479 1.36 25.11 -16.57
CA LYS A 479 0.38 24.57 -17.54
C LYS A 479 0.68 23.09 -17.78
N PRO A 480 -0.31 22.19 -17.73
CA PRO A 480 -0.10 20.78 -18.05
C PRO A 480 0.40 20.61 -19.50
N GLY A 481 1.53 19.92 -19.69
CA GLY A 481 2.02 19.52 -21.01
C GLY A 481 2.99 20.48 -21.71
N ASP A 482 3.53 21.49 -21.04
CA ASP A 482 4.55 22.39 -21.60
C ASP A 482 5.98 22.01 -21.15
N PRO A 483 6.82 21.44 -22.05
CA PRO A 483 8.21 21.08 -21.75
C PRO A 483 9.11 22.29 -21.47
N SER A 484 8.66 23.52 -21.76
CA SER A 484 9.43 24.76 -21.51
C SER A 484 9.31 25.29 -20.08
N SER A 485 8.57 24.60 -19.21
CA SER A 485 8.49 24.91 -17.78
C SER A 485 9.68 24.37 -16.98
N ASP A 486 10.89 24.64 -17.48
CA ASP A 486 12.18 24.34 -16.87
C ASP A 486 12.30 24.91 -15.45
N ASP A 487 13.25 24.39 -14.66
CA ASP A 487 13.65 24.93 -13.33
C ASP A 487 13.87 26.46 -13.37
N ASN A 488 14.26 27.00 -14.53
CA ASN A 488 14.40 28.43 -14.76
C ASN A 488 13.07 29.20 -14.56
N THR A 489 11.93 28.64 -14.96
CA THR A 489 10.61 29.27 -14.76
C THR A 489 10.19 29.30 -13.29
N ILE A 490 10.49 28.25 -12.53
CA ILE A 490 10.25 28.20 -11.08
C ILE A 490 11.12 29.25 -10.40
N TRP A 491 12.40 29.32 -10.76
CA TRP A 491 13.31 30.33 -10.24
C TRP A 491 12.83 31.75 -10.52
N GLN A 492 12.39 32.07 -11.75
CA GLN A 492 11.94 33.43 -12.08
C GLN A 492 10.72 33.89 -11.27
N ASN A 493 9.84 32.96 -10.89
CA ASN A 493 8.62 33.28 -10.13
C ASN A 493 8.84 33.49 -8.63
N LYS A 494 10.04 33.19 -8.11
CA LYS A 494 10.36 33.36 -6.69
C LYS A 494 10.64 34.82 -6.33
N VAL A 495 10.26 35.19 -5.10
CA VAL A 495 10.53 36.50 -4.50
C VAL A 495 12.06 36.73 -4.43
N PRO A 496 12.60 37.80 -5.05
CA PRO A 496 14.03 38.05 -5.12
C PRO A 496 14.56 38.71 -3.83
N LYS A 497 14.32 38.06 -2.68
CA LYS A 497 14.78 38.51 -1.37
C LYS A 497 15.42 37.37 -0.58
N LEU A 498 16.30 37.74 0.35
CA LEU A 498 16.78 36.87 1.43
C LEU A 498 15.68 36.73 2.49
N LEU A 499 15.19 35.51 2.70
CA LEU A 499 14.27 35.19 3.78
C LEU A 499 15.01 34.62 4.99
N TRP A 500 14.67 35.12 6.18
CA TRP A 500 14.92 34.43 7.45
C TRP A 500 13.88 34.84 8.48
N CYS A 501 13.24 33.87 9.12
CA CYS A 501 12.22 34.12 10.13
C CYS A 501 12.29 33.03 11.21
N ASP A 502 12.96 33.33 12.31
CA ASP A 502 13.08 32.46 13.48
C ASP A 502 13.37 33.32 14.72
N ALA A 503 13.30 32.74 15.92
CA ALA A 503 13.67 33.45 17.13
C ALA A 503 15.18 33.71 17.20
N THR A 504 15.56 34.90 17.65
CA THR A 504 16.99 35.22 17.78
C THR A 504 17.65 34.45 18.92
N MET A 505 16.90 34.13 19.99
CA MET A 505 17.33 33.34 21.16
C MET A 505 18.64 33.85 21.80
N GLY A 506 18.98 35.13 21.61
CA GLY A 506 20.26 35.70 22.05
C GLY A 506 21.50 35.16 21.32
N VAL A 507 21.33 34.48 20.17
CA VAL A 507 22.43 33.98 19.35
C VAL A 507 23.08 35.16 18.61
N PRO A 508 24.37 35.46 18.85
CA PRO A 508 25.03 36.65 18.30
C PRO A 508 24.94 36.77 16.77
N LEU A 509 24.99 35.63 16.07
CA LEU A 509 24.89 35.57 14.62
C LEU A 509 23.49 35.97 14.11
N ARG A 510 22.43 35.47 14.75
CA ARG A 510 21.04 35.79 14.37
C ARG A 510 20.77 37.28 14.59
N ASP A 511 21.22 37.83 15.72
CA ASP A 511 21.11 39.26 16.01
C ASP A 511 21.92 40.11 15.02
N ALA A 512 23.12 39.65 14.63
CA ALA A 512 23.93 40.32 13.62
C ALA A 512 23.26 40.29 12.25
N LEU A 513 22.63 39.18 11.86
CA LEU A 513 21.88 39.07 10.61
C LEU A 513 20.71 40.06 10.58
N VAL A 514 19.90 40.11 11.65
CA VAL A 514 18.77 41.06 11.76
C VAL A 514 19.26 42.51 11.66
N ARG A 515 20.36 42.86 12.34
CA ARG A 515 20.94 44.22 12.23
C ARG A 515 21.47 44.53 10.83
N ALA A 516 22.18 43.59 10.20
CA ALA A 516 22.80 43.79 8.89
C ALA A 516 21.76 43.94 7.76
N THR A 517 20.60 43.31 7.93
CA THR A 517 19.50 43.28 6.96
C THR A 517 18.45 44.36 7.22
N ALA A 518 18.55 45.08 8.35
CA ALA A 518 17.64 46.15 8.71
C ALA A 518 17.54 47.21 7.60
N ARG A 519 16.30 47.49 7.18
CA ARG A 519 15.96 48.47 6.11
C ARG A 519 16.61 48.19 4.75
N LYS A 520 17.00 46.94 4.48
CA LYS A 520 17.50 46.54 3.16
C LYS A 520 16.35 46.03 2.29
N ALA A 521 16.16 46.62 1.11
CA ALA A 521 15.09 46.24 0.19
C ALA A 521 15.18 44.78 -0.30
N TRP A 522 16.38 44.21 -0.31
CA TRP A 522 16.66 42.82 -0.69
C TRP A 522 16.44 41.80 0.44
N ALA A 523 16.14 42.25 1.66
CA ALA A 523 15.96 41.36 2.81
C ALA A 523 14.51 41.32 3.28
N ASP A 524 14.05 40.12 3.59
CA ASP A 524 12.83 39.81 4.33
C ASP A 524 13.24 38.99 5.56
N VAL A 525 13.95 39.66 6.47
CA VAL A 525 14.59 39.05 7.63
C VAL A 525 13.97 39.64 8.89
N LYS A 526 13.41 38.77 9.74
CA LYS A 526 12.72 39.20 10.95
C LYS A 526 12.95 38.19 12.08
N GLY A 527 13.37 38.70 13.24
CA GLY A 527 13.42 37.91 14.46
C GLY A 527 12.01 37.72 15.03
N LEU A 528 11.66 36.47 15.37
CA LEU A 528 10.40 36.14 16.04
C LEU A 528 10.54 36.25 17.57
N ASP A 529 9.48 36.71 18.21
CA ASP A 529 9.31 36.64 19.66
C ASP A 529 8.20 35.63 19.99
N TRP A 530 8.60 34.44 20.47
CA TRP A 530 7.68 33.34 20.81
C TRP A 530 6.75 33.67 21.98
N HIS A 531 7.05 34.71 22.77
CA HIS A 531 6.20 35.14 23.89
C HIS A 531 5.12 36.15 23.48
N ASN A 532 5.08 36.54 22.20
CA ASN A 532 4.09 37.46 21.66
C ASN A 532 3.24 36.75 20.59
N GLU A 533 2.06 36.28 20.99
CA GLU A 533 1.12 35.55 20.12
C GLU A 533 0.76 36.31 18.83
N THR A 534 0.73 37.66 18.88
CA THR A 534 0.43 38.48 17.70
C THR A 534 1.59 38.47 16.70
N SER A 535 2.84 38.49 17.18
CA SER A 535 4.02 38.39 16.31
C SER A 535 4.11 37.00 15.68
N VAL A 536 3.85 35.94 16.45
CA VAL A 536 3.86 34.57 15.93
C VAL A 536 2.80 34.38 14.84
N GLN A 537 1.56 34.81 15.04
CA GLN A 537 0.50 34.62 14.05
C GLN A 537 0.70 35.39 12.74
N GLN A 538 1.34 36.57 12.79
CA GLN A 538 1.51 37.43 11.61
C GLN A 538 2.80 37.17 10.84
N ASP A 539 3.85 36.74 11.53
CA ASP A 539 5.20 36.70 10.97
C ASP A 539 5.70 35.27 10.71
N ILE A 540 5.15 34.26 11.39
CA ILE A 540 5.60 32.87 11.18
C ILE A 540 5.27 32.43 9.75
N LYS A 541 6.29 31.94 9.05
CA LYS A 541 6.12 31.27 7.77
C LYS A 541 6.21 29.77 8.00
N SER A 542 5.25 29.03 7.47
CA SER A 542 5.36 27.58 7.46
C SER A 542 6.54 27.14 6.57
N MET A 543 7.06 25.93 6.81
CA MET A 543 8.29 25.49 6.14
C MET A 543 8.21 25.49 4.61
N HIS A 544 7.07 25.11 4.04
CA HIS A 544 6.88 25.12 2.59
C HIS A 544 6.77 26.54 2.01
N GLU A 545 6.30 27.53 2.76
CA GLU A 545 6.21 28.94 2.30
C GLU A 545 7.58 29.59 2.11
N HIS A 546 8.62 29.05 2.75
CA HIS A 546 10.00 29.48 2.51
C HIS A 546 10.37 29.29 1.03
N CYS A 547 9.85 28.26 0.37
CA CYS A 547 10.12 27.98 -1.03
C CYS A 547 9.59 29.07 -2.00
N ARG A 548 8.84 30.08 -1.54
CA ARG A 548 8.49 31.26 -2.34
C ARG A 548 9.69 32.18 -2.64
N TYR A 549 10.80 32.06 -1.90
CA TYR A 549 11.91 33.01 -1.95
C TYR A 549 13.12 32.45 -2.70
N LYS A 550 13.86 33.30 -3.40
CA LYS A 550 15.09 32.92 -4.12
C LYS A 550 16.23 32.55 -3.17
N LEU A 551 16.35 33.28 -2.06
CA LEU A 551 17.46 33.16 -1.13
C LEU A 551 16.93 32.85 0.28
N LEU A 552 17.49 31.83 0.93
CA LEU A 552 17.10 31.38 2.26
C LEU A 552 18.31 31.43 3.19
N ALA A 553 18.24 32.19 4.29
CA ALA A 553 19.35 32.21 5.23
C ALA A 553 19.26 31.01 6.18
N HIS A 554 20.36 30.28 6.31
CA HIS A 554 20.57 29.30 7.36
C HIS A 554 21.58 29.89 8.36
N THR A 555 21.15 29.98 9.61
CA THR A 555 21.83 30.76 10.66
C THR A 555 22.23 29.90 11.85
N GLU A 556 22.06 28.59 11.72
CA GLU A 556 22.18 27.67 12.83
C GLU A 556 23.55 27.00 12.82
N GLY A 557 24.27 27.21 13.92
CA GLY A 557 25.56 26.58 14.19
C GLY A 557 25.56 25.65 15.41
N ASN A 558 24.44 25.54 16.15
CA ASN A 558 24.31 24.65 17.31
C ASN A 558 23.24 23.58 17.06
N SER A 559 23.59 22.34 17.44
CA SER A 559 22.98 21.01 17.15
C SER A 559 21.46 20.79 17.29
N TYR A 560 20.63 21.81 17.51
CA TYR A 560 19.19 21.62 17.78
C TYR A 560 18.26 22.03 16.63
N SER A 561 18.69 22.82 15.65
CA SER A 561 17.77 23.32 14.62
C SER A 561 17.63 22.38 13.42
N GLY A 562 16.45 21.78 13.30
CA GLY A 562 16.07 20.98 12.14
C GLY A 562 15.69 21.79 10.88
N LEU A 563 15.98 23.08 10.78
CA LEU A 563 15.50 23.91 9.66
C LEU A 563 16.15 23.54 8.31
N LEU A 564 17.44 23.20 8.31
CA LEU A 564 18.25 23.04 7.09
C LEU A 564 17.64 22.06 6.08
N LYS A 565 17.24 20.86 6.53
CA LYS A 565 16.64 19.84 5.66
C LYS A 565 15.39 20.32 4.94
N TYR A 566 14.62 21.23 5.55
CA TYR A 566 13.41 21.80 4.95
C TYR A 566 13.75 22.86 3.91
N LEU A 567 14.74 23.72 4.19
CA LEU A 567 15.22 24.72 3.22
C LEU A 567 15.78 24.05 1.96
N GLN A 568 16.48 22.92 2.14
CA GLN A 568 17.01 22.09 1.05
C GLN A 568 15.94 21.44 0.16
N GLN A 569 14.66 21.42 0.57
CA GLN A 569 13.57 20.92 -0.27
C GLN A 569 13.09 21.96 -1.30
N CYS A 570 13.49 23.22 -1.16
CA CYS A 570 13.10 24.29 -2.06
C CYS A 570 14.09 24.41 -3.23
N GLN A 571 13.61 24.77 -4.41
CA GLN A 571 14.45 25.21 -5.53
C GLN A 571 15.00 26.64 -5.28
N SER A 572 15.70 26.83 -4.17
CA SER A 572 16.19 28.10 -3.66
C SER A 572 17.67 28.00 -3.29
N VAL A 573 18.38 29.13 -3.27
CA VAL A 573 19.76 29.16 -2.78
C VAL A 573 19.76 29.32 -1.27
N VAL A 574 20.32 28.34 -0.58
CA VAL A 574 20.56 28.41 0.86
C VAL A 574 21.88 29.13 1.10
N ILE A 575 21.83 30.25 1.84
CA ILE A 575 22.99 31.03 2.26
C ILE A 575 23.29 30.68 3.71
N SER A 576 24.44 30.05 3.95
CA SER A 576 24.88 29.64 5.28
C SER A 576 26.28 30.18 5.58
N HIS A 577 26.56 30.42 6.85
CA HIS A 577 27.94 30.51 7.34
C HIS A 577 28.61 29.14 7.34
N ALA A 578 29.93 29.11 7.56
CA ALA A 578 30.65 27.84 7.79
C ALA A 578 30.05 27.13 9.02
N GLN A 579 29.57 25.91 8.83
CA GLN A 579 28.91 25.14 9.88
C GLN A 579 29.94 24.61 10.87
N GLU A 580 29.77 24.95 12.15
CA GLU A 580 30.58 24.40 13.25
C GLU A 580 30.07 23.01 13.67
N TRP A 581 28.76 22.77 13.53
CA TRP A 581 28.10 21.49 13.76
C TRP A 581 27.47 20.97 12.47
N VAL A 582 27.72 19.69 12.18
CA VAL A 582 27.25 19.01 10.98
C VAL A 582 26.28 17.90 11.34
N THR A 583 25.21 17.78 10.57
CA THR A 583 24.27 16.66 10.67
C THR A 583 24.82 15.48 9.87
N HIS A 584 24.21 14.30 10.02
CA HIS A 584 24.62 13.12 9.26
C HIS A 584 24.47 13.29 7.73
N TYR A 585 23.78 14.32 7.24
CA TYR A 585 23.62 14.65 5.82
C TYR A 585 24.31 15.96 5.39
N SER A 586 24.87 16.77 6.32
CA SER A 586 25.58 18.02 5.97
C SER A 586 26.74 17.81 4.99
N HIS A 587 27.41 16.65 5.05
CA HIS A 587 28.52 16.30 4.16
C HIS A 587 28.11 16.13 2.69
N LEU A 588 26.81 15.97 2.41
CA LEU A 588 26.26 15.90 1.06
C LEU A 588 26.09 17.28 0.41
N MET A 589 26.22 18.37 1.19
CA MET A 589 26.09 19.72 0.67
C MET A 589 27.27 20.11 -0.20
N ARG A 590 26.97 20.77 -1.33
CA ARG A 590 27.98 21.36 -2.20
C ARG A 590 28.09 22.85 -1.91
N PRO A 591 29.27 23.38 -1.56
CA PRO A 591 29.45 24.79 -1.23
C PRO A 591 29.38 25.70 -2.47
N SER A 592 29.36 25.12 -3.68
CA SER A 592 29.17 25.81 -4.94
C SER A 592 28.54 24.87 -5.97
N GLY A 593 27.81 25.42 -6.94
CA GLY A 593 27.12 24.66 -7.97
C GLY A 593 26.31 25.59 -8.89
N GLN A 594 25.81 25.04 -10.00
CA GLN A 594 24.75 25.73 -10.75
C GLN A 594 23.47 25.68 -9.92
N ASN A 595 22.74 26.80 -9.89
CA ASN A 595 21.39 26.85 -9.32
C ASN A 595 20.42 26.03 -10.16
#